data_AF-A0A9N8E457-F1
#
_entry.id   AF-A0A9N8E457-F1
#
_cell.length_a   1.000
_cell.length_b   1.000
_cell.length_c   1.000
_cell.angle_alpha   90.00
_cell.angle_beta   90.00
_cell.angle_gamma   90.00
#
_symmetry.space_group_name_H-M   'P 1'
#
loop_
_entity.id
_entity.type
_entity.pdbx_description
1 polymer ?
#
loop_
_entity_poly.entity_id
_entity_poly.type
_entity_poly.pdbx_seq_one_letter_code
_entity_poly.pdbx_strand_id
1 'polypeptide(L)'
;MGCKHSAPVSETESNSKEYGPIRDIVGGDAASKSYPLVGPEAIMKKKTHGTYIKPVQSKLRYGCDFKTADNICNHNRHLAEHFGYFTSGPRRRAFNKAVKEAKAKNKSITFFDSNTGLPLFTAPRGRSWDSFLNESSKHGWPSFRDAEVNWENVRCLRKGEAVSIHGTHLGHNLPDSSGNRYCINLVSIAGNPDGIDDTKEIMLYTDSAN
;
A
#
# COMPACT_ATOMS: atom_id res chain seq x y z
N MET A 1 20.63 -35.40 54.77
CA MET A 1 20.74 -36.49 53.79
C MET A 1 19.38 -36.59 53.12
N GLY A 2 19.11 -36.12 51.91
CA GLY A 2 19.97 -35.89 50.75
C GLY A 2 19.39 -36.72 49.61
N CYS A 3 18.78 -36.03 48.62
CA CYS A 3 18.81 -36.38 47.18
C CYS A 3 18.16 -37.75 46.78
N LYS A 4 17.33 -37.93 45.75
CA LYS A 4 17.14 -37.24 44.47
C LYS A 4 15.73 -37.54 43.94
N HIS A 5 15.08 -36.53 43.40
CA HIS A 5 13.93 -36.68 42.51
C HIS A 5 14.43 -37.20 41.16
N SER A 6 13.70 -38.18 40.61
CA SER A 6 13.88 -38.73 39.27
C SER A 6 13.34 -37.75 38.22
N ALA A 7 14.12 -37.49 37.18
CA ALA A 7 13.61 -37.00 35.89
C ALA A 7 13.21 -38.22 35.02
N PRO A 8 12.30 -38.06 34.05
CA PRO A 8 12.75 -37.55 32.77
C PRO A 8 11.86 -36.47 32.16
N VAL A 9 12.54 -35.75 31.27
CA VAL A 9 12.12 -34.68 30.38
C VAL A 9 10.96 -35.12 29.49
N SER A 10 9.93 -34.28 29.36
CA SER A 10 9.11 -34.24 28.15
C SER A 10 8.75 -32.79 27.82
N GLU A 11 9.64 -32.16 27.06
CA GLU A 11 9.36 -30.92 26.34
C GLU A 11 8.23 -31.20 25.35
N THR A 12 7.09 -30.54 25.53
CA THR A 12 6.09 -30.41 24.47
C THR A 12 6.36 -29.09 23.76
N GLU A 13 7.32 -29.12 22.83
CA GLU A 13 7.30 -28.22 21.69
C GLU A 13 6.09 -28.59 20.82
N SER A 14 5.18 -27.64 20.58
CA SER A 14 4.23 -27.77 19.50
C SER A 14 4.02 -26.45 18.77
N ASN A 15 4.96 -26.23 17.84
CA ASN A 15 4.69 -25.81 16.47
C ASN A 15 4.14 -24.38 16.27
N SER A 16 5.04 -23.40 16.43
CA SER A 16 4.95 -22.17 15.65
C SER A 16 5.09 -22.53 14.18
N LYS A 17 3.98 -22.51 13.42
CA LYS A 17 4.04 -22.55 11.96
C LYS A 17 4.71 -21.26 11.48
N GLU A 18 6.01 -21.35 11.33
CA GLU A 18 6.85 -20.44 10.57
C GLU A 18 6.35 -20.49 9.12
N TYR A 19 5.66 -19.44 8.69
CA TYR A 19 5.30 -19.27 7.28
C TYR A 19 6.58 -18.89 6.52
N GLY A 20 7.35 -19.91 6.14
CA GLY A 20 8.42 -19.76 5.17
C GLY A 20 7.87 -19.26 3.82
N PRO A 21 8.68 -18.56 3.03
CA PRO A 21 8.24 -18.09 1.71
C PRO A 21 7.92 -19.29 0.82
N ILE A 22 6.74 -19.27 0.20
CA ILE A 22 6.34 -20.22 -0.84
C ILE A 22 7.38 -20.10 -1.97
N ARG A 23 8.28 -21.07 -2.03
CA ARG A 23 9.21 -21.25 -3.14
C ARG A 23 8.70 -22.35 -4.05
N ASP A 24 8.87 -22.07 -5.34
CA ASP A 24 8.95 -23.01 -6.46
C ASP A 24 7.62 -23.48 -7.08
N ILE A 25 7.12 -22.70 -8.04
CA ILE A 25 6.97 -23.22 -9.42
C ILE A 25 7.45 -22.13 -10.39
N VAL A 26 8.23 -22.56 -11.39
CA VAL A 26 8.86 -21.84 -12.51
C VAL A 26 10.30 -21.39 -12.26
N GLY A 27 11.22 -22.28 -12.65
CA GLY A 27 12.58 -21.93 -13.02
C GLY A 27 12.55 -20.94 -14.19
N GLY A 28 13.17 -19.79 -13.95
CA GLY A 28 13.48 -18.77 -14.93
C GLY A 28 14.49 -17.83 -14.28
N ASP A 29 15.61 -17.59 -14.96
CA ASP A 29 16.65 -16.66 -14.54
C ASP A 29 16.04 -15.37 -13.98
N ALA A 30 16.66 -14.80 -12.94
CA ALA A 30 16.23 -13.56 -12.31
C ALA A 30 16.27 -12.40 -13.32
N ALA A 31 15.25 -12.31 -14.16
CA ALA A 31 15.04 -11.22 -15.08
C ALA A 31 14.95 -9.94 -14.24
N SER A 32 15.74 -8.93 -14.58
CA SER A 32 15.63 -7.62 -13.96
C SER A 32 14.17 -7.19 -14.07
N LYS A 33 13.46 -7.07 -12.94
CA LYS A 33 12.06 -6.64 -12.95
C LYS A 33 12.01 -5.23 -13.55
N SER A 34 11.48 -5.11 -14.76
CA SER A 34 11.22 -3.81 -15.39
C SER A 34 9.99 -3.19 -14.74
N TYR A 35 10.12 -1.95 -14.26
CA TYR A 35 9.02 -1.20 -13.65
C TYR A 35 8.41 -0.19 -14.62
N PRO A 36 7.11 0.11 -14.49
CA PRO A 36 6.17 -0.42 -13.50
C PRO A 36 5.74 -1.86 -13.78
N LEU A 37 5.34 -2.61 -12.74
CA LEU A 37 4.63 -3.87 -12.96
C LEU A 37 3.23 -3.60 -13.51
N VAL A 38 2.96 -4.07 -14.73
CA VAL A 38 1.68 -3.88 -15.39
C VAL A 38 0.68 -4.93 -14.94
N GLY A 39 -0.53 -4.51 -14.57
CA GLY A 39 -1.65 -5.39 -14.22
C GLY A 39 -2.74 -5.41 -15.28
N PRO A 40 -3.64 -6.41 -15.28
CA PRO A 40 -4.78 -6.45 -16.19
C PRO A 40 -5.84 -5.39 -15.82
N GLU A 41 -6.53 -4.84 -16.83
CA GLU A 41 -7.68 -3.93 -16.62
C GLU A 41 -8.77 -4.51 -15.72
N ALA A 42 -8.87 -5.84 -15.65
CA ALA A 42 -9.84 -6.56 -14.83
C ALA A 42 -9.69 -6.30 -13.31
N ILE A 43 -8.54 -5.80 -12.83
CA ILE A 43 -8.38 -5.36 -11.43
C ILE A 43 -9.44 -4.32 -11.07
N MET A 44 -9.69 -3.38 -11.99
CA MET A 44 -10.62 -2.26 -11.84
C MET A 44 -12.00 -2.54 -12.43
N LYS A 45 -12.35 -3.82 -12.68
CA LYS A 45 -13.72 -4.19 -13.07
C LYS A 45 -14.70 -3.77 -11.99
N LYS A 46 -15.92 -3.41 -12.40
CA LYS A 46 -17.01 -3.08 -11.47
C LYS A 46 -17.27 -4.26 -10.51
N LYS A 47 -17.42 -3.94 -9.24
CA LYS A 47 -17.75 -4.82 -8.11
C LYS A 47 -18.97 -4.25 -7.37
N THR A 48 -19.26 -4.74 -6.16
CA THR A 48 -20.42 -4.30 -5.37
C THR A 48 -20.36 -2.83 -4.96
N HIS A 49 -19.17 -2.28 -4.73
CA HIS A 49 -18.97 -0.86 -4.38
C HIS A 49 -17.95 -0.20 -5.33
N GLY A 50 -18.39 0.12 -6.55
CA GLY A 50 -17.52 0.71 -7.55
C GLY A 50 -16.50 -0.30 -8.07
N THR A 51 -15.20 -0.07 -7.86
CA THR A 51 -14.12 -1.00 -8.23
C THR A 51 -13.63 -1.86 -7.07
N TYR A 52 -14.20 -1.73 -5.86
CA TYR A 52 -13.95 -2.61 -4.73
C TYR A 52 -15.26 -3.19 -4.16
N ILE A 53 -15.17 -4.12 -3.20
CA ILE A 53 -16.36 -4.78 -2.64
C ILE A 53 -17.04 -3.99 -1.52
N LYS A 54 -16.30 -3.11 -0.84
CA LYS A 54 -16.71 -2.34 0.34
C LYS A 54 -16.20 -0.89 0.19
N PRO A 55 -16.77 0.10 0.93
CA PRO A 55 -16.21 1.45 0.95
C PRO A 55 -14.83 1.49 1.61
N VAL A 56 -14.16 2.64 1.50
CA VAL A 56 -12.92 2.90 2.25
C VAL A 56 -13.13 2.75 3.76
N GLN A 57 -12.06 2.56 4.53
CA GLN A 57 -12.10 2.54 5.99
C GLN A 57 -12.76 3.81 6.53
N SER A 58 -13.63 3.65 7.53
CA SER A 58 -14.42 4.75 8.10
C SER A 58 -13.59 5.83 8.81
N LYS A 59 -12.38 5.48 9.27
CA LYS A 59 -11.45 6.39 9.94
C LYS A 59 -10.12 6.44 9.18
N LEU A 60 -9.94 7.43 8.32
CA LEU A 60 -8.71 7.58 7.56
C LEU A 60 -7.65 8.37 8.33
N ARG A 61 -6.39 8.03 8.08
CA ARG A 61 -5.21 8.75 8.57
C ARG A 61 -5.12 10.12 7.91
N TYR A 62 -4.23 10.93 8.47
CA TYR A 62 -3.93 12.27 7.97
C TYR A 62 -5.14 13.21 7.87
N GLY A 63 -6.27 12.94 8.53
CA GLY A 63 -7.45 13.79 8.43
C GLY A 63 -8.07 13.83 7.01
N CYS A 64 -7.87 12.78 6.21
CA CYS A 64 -8.52 12.62 4.91
C CYS A 64 -10.03 12.49 5.06
N ASP A 65 -10.77 13.09 4.12
CA ASP A 65 -12.23 13.06 4.10
C ASP A 65 -12.75 11.74 3.52
N PHE A 66 -13.67 11.10 4.24
CA PHE A 66 -14.24 9.81 3.86
C PHE A 66 -14.94 9.85 2.50
N LYS A 67 -15.79 10.85 2.25
CA LYS A 67 -16.59 10.89 1.00
C LYS A 67 -15.72 11.11 -0.22
N THR A 68 -14.74 12.01 -0.09
CA THR A 68 -13.73 12.27 -1.12
C THR A 68 -12.92 11.01 -1.39
N ALA A 69 -12.46 10.33 -0.34
CA ALA A 69 -11.70 9.10 -0.45
C ALA A 69 -12.51 7.98 -1.11
N ASP A 70 -13.75 7.77 -0.68
CA ASP A 70 -14.60 6.71 -1.23
C ASP A 70 -14.88 6.92 -2.72
N ASN A 71 -15.18 8.16 -3.11
CA ASN A 71 -15.38 8.49 -4.51
C ASN A 71 -14.11 8.26 -5.34
N ILE A 72 -12.96 8.75 -4.88
CA ILE A 72 -11.68 8.61 -5.61
C ILE A 72 -11.22 7.17 -5.67
N CYS A 73 -11.33 6.40 -4.58
CA CYS A 73 -10.85 5.02 -4.53
C CYS A 73 -11.69 4.07 -5.38
N ASN A 74 -13.01 4.27 -5.40
CA ASN A 74 -13.95 3.26 -5.87
C ASN A 74 -14.76 3.67 -7.11
N HIS A 75 -15.04 4.96 -7.31
CA HIS A 75 -16.02 5.42 -8.30
C HIS A 75 -15.42 6.34 -9.40
N ASN A 76 -14.13 6.68 -9.27
CA ASN A 76 -13.44 7.57 -10.20
C ASN A 76 -12.07 6.98 -10.59
N ARG A 77 -11.84 6.87 -11.90
CA ARG A 77 -10.59 6.34 -12.48
C ARG A 77 -9.77 7.37 -13.26
N HIS A 78 -10.24 8.62 -13.33
CA HIS A 78 -9.67 9.63 -14.21
C HIS A 78 -9.23 10.89 -13.47
N LEU A 79 -9.94 11.26 -12.41
CA LEU A 79 -9.67 12.47 -11.64
C LEU A 79 -8.87 12.13 -10.38
N ALA A 80 -8.16 13.12 -9.87
CA ALA A 80 -7.48 13.05 -8.59
C ALA A 80 -8.22 13.91 -7.54
N GLU A 81 -7.84 13.78 -6.26
CA GLU A 81 -8.08 14.83 -5.28
C GLU A 81 -7.44 16.14 -5.77
N HIS A 82 -7.95 17.31 -5.36
CA HIS A 82 -7.43 18.59 -5.85
C HIS A 82 -5.93 18.78 -5.54
N PHE A 83 -5.23 19.53 -6.40
CA PHE A 83 -3.81 19.86 -6.23
C PHE A 83 -3.53 20.42 -4.83
N GLY A 84 -2.55 19.85 -4.13
CA GLY A 84 -2.18 20.30 -2.78
C GLY A 84 -3.17 19.87 -1.69
N TYR A 85 -3.98 18.83 -1.92
CA TYR A 85 -4.87 18.27 -0.91
C TYR A 85 -4.14 17.96 0.41
N PHE A 86 -2.96 17.33 0.31
CA PHE A 86 -2.10 17.01 1.46
C PHE A 86 -1.44 18.23 2.11
N THR A 87 -1.40 19.38 1.43
CA THR A 87 -0.81 20.64 1.91
C THR A 87 -1.85 21.63 2.45
N SER A 88 -3.10 21.20 2.68
CA SER A 88 -4.14 22.07 3.23
C SER A 88 -4.74 21.57 4.55
N GLY A 89 -5.22 22.52 5.38
CA GLY A 89 -6.09 22.25 6.52
C GLY A 89 -5.55 21.26 7.57
N PRO A 90 -6.44 20.42 8.16
CA PRO A 90 -6.05 19.36 9.10
C PRO A 90 -5.08 18.35 8.50
N ARG A 91 -5.16 18.12 7.19
CA ARG A 91 -4.34 17.12 6.48
C ARG A 91 -2.88 17.48 6.45
N ARG A 92 -2.57 18.72 6.11
CA ARG A 92 -1.20 19.25 6.20
C ARG A 92 -0.63 19.05 7.59
N ARG A 93 -1.40 19.37 8.64
CA ARG A 93 -0.92 19.27 10.03
C ARG A 93 -0.62 17.82 10.39
N ALA A 94 -1.53 16.90 10.09
CA ALA A 94 -1.38 15.49 10.43
C ALA A 94 -0.27 14.81 9.60
N PHE A 95 -0.20 15.07 8.29
CA PHE A 95 0.85 14.57 7.41
C PHE A 95 2.22 15.08 7.84
N ASN A 96 2.37 16.41 8.05
CA ASN A 96 3.64 16.98 8.49
C ASN A 96 4.07 16.49 9.87
N LYS A 97 3.13 16.24 10.79
CA LYS A 97 3.42 15.63 12.10
C LYS A 97 4.02 14.24 11.93
N ALA A 98 3.38 13.39 11.12
CA ALA A 98 3.88 12.04 10.86
C ALA A 98 5.28 12.06 10.22
N VAL A 99 5.49 12.93 9.22
CA VAL A 99 6.79 13.11 8.56
C VAL A 99 7.85 13.61 9.54
N LYS A 100 7.53 14.60 10.38
CA LYS A 100 8.47 15.14 11.39
C LYS A 100 8.89 14.07 12.38
N GLU A 101 7.94 13.26 12.86
CA GLU A 101 8.22 12.15 13.78
C GLU A 101 9.07 11.06 13.13
N ALA A 102 8.80 10.73 11.86
CA ALA A 102 9.59 9.76 11.11
C ALA A 102 11.02 10.28 10.86
N LYS A 103 11.17 11.54 10.43
CA LYS A 103 12.46 12.20 10.21
C LYS A 103 13.28 12.27 11.50
N ALA A 104 12.67 12.61 12.63
CA ALA A 104 13.34 12.66 13.94
C ALA A 104 13.87 11.29 14.40
N LYS A 105 13.26 10.20 13.93
CA LYS A 105 13.67 8.82 14.24
C LYS A 105 14.52 8.18 13.13
N ASN A 106 14.85 8.93 12.08
CA ASN A 106 15.49 8.42 10.87
C ASN A 106 14.75 7.19 10.27
N LYS A 107 13.41 7.24 10.24
CA LYS A 107 12.54 6.18 9.72
C LYS A 107 11.79 6.64 8.48
N SER A 108 11.41 5.67 7.65
CA SER A 108 10.42 5.81 6.58
C SER A 108 9.00 5.66 7.14
N ILE A 109 8.00 6.08 6.36
CA ILE A 109 6.57 5.84 6.62
C ILE A 109 6.05 4.83 5.60
N THR A 110 5.32 3.82 6.10
CA THR A 110 4.48 2.97 5.26
C THR A 110 3.09 3.59 5.11
N PHE A 111 2.64 3.70 3.88
CA PHE A 111 1.32 4.18 3.50
C PHE A 111 0.45 2.99 3.07
N PHE A 112 -0.80 3.01 3.50
CA PHE A 112 -1.70 1.85 3.42
C PHE A 112 -2.93 2.17 2.60
N ASP A 113 -3.41 1.20 1.84
CA ASP A 113 -4.62 1.26 1.03
C ASP A 113 -5.82 1.68 1.89
N SER A 114 -6.51 2.74 1.49
CA SER A 114 -7.68 3.22 2.22
C SER A 114 -8.86 2.24 2.20
N ASN A 115 -8.94 1.33 1.24
CA ASN A 115 -9.95 0.26 1.25
C ASN A 115 -9.51 -0.91 2.15
N THR A 116 -8.30 -1.44 1.97
CA THR A 116 -7.90 -2.75 2.51
C THR A 116 -6.99 -2.67 3.74
N GLY A 117 -6.32 -1.54 3.95
CA GLY A 117 -5.26 -1.41 4.95
C GLY A 117 -3.95 -2.10 4.57
N LEU A 118 -3.82 -2.67 3.38
CA LEU A 118 -2.58 -3.30 2.92
C LEU A 118 -1.50 -2.26 2.60
N PRO A 119 -0.20 -2.57 2.83
CA PRO A 119 0.89 -1.64 2.55
C PRO A 119 1.07 -1.44 1.04
N LEU A 120 0.99 -0.18 0.59
CA LEU A 120 1.13 0.17 -0.83
C LEU A 120 2.45 0.86 -1.14
N PHE A 121 2.91 1.74 -0.26
CA PHE A 121 4.13 2.52 -0.47
C PHE A 121 4.93 2.65 0.83
N THR A 122 6.24 2.80 0.73
CA THR A 122 7.11 3.15 1.85
C THR A 122 8.08 4.24 1.43
N ALA A 123 7.97 5.42 2.03
CA ALA A 123 8.81 6.56 1.67
C ALA A 123 9.41 7.28 2.89
N PRO A 124 10.60 7.89 2.73
CA PRO A 124 11.45 7.80 1.55
C PRO A 124 12.21 6.46 1.53
N ARG A 125 12.64 6.02 0.33
CA ARG A 125 13.63 4.94 0.14
C ARG A 125 14.57 5.31 -1.01
N GLY A 126 15.88 5.14 -0.80
CA GLY A 126 16.89 5.53 -1.79
C GLY A 126 17.03 7.05 -2.00
N ARG A 127 16.38 7.88 -1.16
CA ARG A 127 16.48 9.35 -1.16
C ARG A 127 16.18 9.93 0.22
N SER A 128 16.40 11.23 0.38
CA SER A 128 16.08 11.94 1.63
C SER A 128 14.59 12.30 1.72
N TRP A 129 14.13 12.57 2.95
CA TRP A 129 12.80 13.14 3.19
C TRP A 129 12.60 14.46 2.44
N ASP A 130 13.61 15.33 2.38
CA ASP A 130 13.50 16.63 1.73
C ASP A 130 13.36 16.49 0.20
N SER A 131 14.03 15.50 -0.40
CA SER A 131 13.84 15.14 -1.81
C SER A 131 12.41 14.65 -2.07
N PHE A 132 11.88 13.74 -1.24
CA PHE A 132 10.50 13.25 -1.34
C PHE A 132 9.46 14.37 -1.23
N LEU A 133 9.61 15.25 -0.23
CA LEU A 133 8.66 16.34 0.03
C LEU A 133 8.70 17.42 -1.04
N ASN A 134 9.90 17.78 -1.54
CA ASN A 134 10.05 18.76 -2.60
C ASN A 134 9.40 18.27 -3.90
N GLU A 135 9.64 17.02 -4.29
CA GLU A 135 9.03 16.42 -5.47
C GLU A 135 7.49 16.36 -5.32
N SER A 136 7.01 15.88 -4.16
CA SER A 136 5.57 15.80 -3.88
C SER A 136 4.89 17.16 -3.91
N SER A 137 5.51 18.19 -3.33
CA SER A 137 4.95 19.55 -3.28
C SER A 137 4.95 20.22 -4.65
N LYS A 138 6.01 20.00 -5.45
CA LYS A 138 6.11 20.52 -6.82
C LYS A 138 4.98 19.99 -7.71
N HIS A 139 4.63 18.71 -7.55
CA HIS A 139 3.61 18.07 -8.37
C HIS A 139 2.21 18.11 -7.76
N GLY A 140 2.06 18.46 -6.48
CA GLY A 140 0.77 18.63 -5.81
C GLY A 140 0.22 17.40 -5.11
N TRP A 141 0.88 16.24 -5.25
CA TRP A 141 0.52 14.98 -4.60
C TRP A 141 1.76 14.22 -4.15
N PRO A 142 1.66 13.37 -3.10
CA PRO A 142 2.67 12.38 -2.77
C PRO A 142 3.19 11.67 -4.04
N SER A 143 4.49 11.85 -4.30
CA SER A 143 5.13 11.36 -5.53
C SER A 143 6.18 10.31 -5.17
N PHE A 144 5.95 9.08 -5.58
CA PHE A 144 6.80 7.93 -5.24
C PHE A 144 7.66 7.49 -6.43
N ARG A 145 8.81 6.87 -6.14
CA ARG A 145 9.70 6.23 -7.12
C ARG A 145 9.64 4.70 -6.98
N ASP A 146 10.19 3.96 -7.95
CA ASP A 146 10.09 2.49 -8.02
C ASP A 146 10.50 1.77 -6.72
N ALA A 147 11.52 2.25 -6.02
CA ALA A 147 12.01 1.69 -4.76
C ALA A 147 11.08 1.92 -3.55
N GLU A 148 10.10 2.81 -3.69
CA GLU A 148 9.13 3.18 -2.65
C GLU A 148 7.78 2.49 -2.85
N VAL A 149 7.58 1.76 -3.95
CA VAL A 149 6.34 1.03 -4.26
C VAL A 149 6.40 -0.39 -3.71
N ASN A 150 5.34 -0.83 -3.02
CA ASN A 150 5.15 -2.24 -2.72
C ASN A 150 4.53 -2.95 -3.93
N TRP A 151 5.39 -3.52 -4.76
CA TRP A 151 5.01 -4.25 -5.97
C TRP A 151 4.26 -5.56 -5.72
N GLU A 152 4.11 -6.02 -4.48
CA GLU A 152 3.17 -7.10 -4.17
C GLU A 152 1.71 -6.61 -4.29
N ASN A 153 1.46 -5.36 -3.88
CA ASN A 153 0.10 -4.81 -3.75
C ASN A 153 -0.26 -3.73 -4.77
N VAL A 154 0.68 -3.25 -5.59
CA VAL A 154 0.47 -2.17 -6.57
C VAL A 154 0.71 -2.65 -8.01
N ARG A 155 -0.14 -2.21 -8.93
CA ARG A 155 0.05 -2.36 -10.38
C ARG A 155 -0.16 -1.03 -11.10
N CYS A 156 0.44 -0.89 -12.28
CA CYS A 156 0.02 0.11 -13.25
C CYS A 156 -0.83 -0.56 -14.33
N LEU A 157 -1.91 0.09 -14.75
CA LEU A 157 -2.67 -0.31 -15.92
C LEU A 157 -2.13 0.41 -17.17
N ARG A 158 -2.74 0.13 -18.32
CA ARG A 158 -2.39 0.83 -19.56
C ARG A 158 -2.63 2.33 -19.36
N LYS A 159 -1.81 3.15 -20.03
CA LYS A 159 -1.82 4.62 -19.89
C LYS A 159 -1.45 5.14 -18.49
N GLY A 160 -0.92 4.28 -17.62
CA GLY A 160 -0.26 4.70 -16.39
C GLY A 160 -1.16 4.82 -15.17
N GLU A 161 -2.43 4.40 -15.20
CA GLU A 161 -3.27 4.38 -13.99
C GLU A 161 -2.64 3.45 -12.93
N ALA A 162 -2.33 3.98 -11.74
CA ALA A 162 -1.80 3.22 -10.63
C ALA A 162 -2.94 2.74 -9.72
N VAL A 163 -2.97 1.45 -9.42
CA VAL A 163 -4.07 0.78 -8.70
C VAL A 163 -3.53 -0.19 -7.65
N SER A 164 -4.31 -0.44 -6.58
CA SER A 164 -4.05 -1.60 -5.73
C SER A 164 -4.55 -2.87 -6.42
N ILE A 165 -3.95 -4.03 -6.10
CA ILE A 165 -4.37 -5.31 -6.68
C ILE A 165 -5.83 -5.68 -6.37
N HIS A 166 -6.44 -5.04 -5.36
CA HIS A 166 -7.83 -5.26 -4.97
C HIS A 166 -8.82 -4.33 -5.70
N GLY A 167 -8.33 -3.32 -6.43
CA GLY A 167 -9.16 -2.41 -7.21
C GLY A 167 -9.35 -1.03 -6.61
N THR A 168 -8.46 -0.57 -5.73
CA THR A 168 -8.41 0.83 -5.29
C THR A 168 -7.72 1.66 -6.36
N HIS A 169 -8.36 2.72 -6.86
CA HIS A 169 -7.68 3.73 -7.67
C HIS A 169 -6.73 4.56 -6.79
N LEU A 170 -5.44 4.57 -7.14
CA LEU A 170 -4.39 5.24 -6.35
C LEU A 170 -3.98 6.57 -6.97
N GLY A 171 -3.86 6.63 -8.28
CA GLY A 171 -3.37 7.81 -9.01
C GLY A 171 -2.77 7.38 -10.35
N HIS A 172 -1.66 7.98 -10.74
CA HIS A 172 -1.03 7.70 -12.04
C HIS A 172 0.50 7.68 -11.97
N ASN A 173 1.12 6.77 -12.72
CA ASN A 173 2.52 6.87 -13.13
C ASN A 173 2.64 7.92 -14.24
N LEU A 174 3.43 8.96 -13.97
CA LEU A 174 3.70 10.07 -14.87
C LEU A 174 5.22 10.24 -15.01
N PRO A 175 5.89 9.37 -15.81
CA PRO A 175 7.34 9.35 -15.92
C PRO A 175 7.93 10.71 -16.28
N ASP A 176 9.11 10.99 -15.77
CA ASP A 176 9.91 12.16 -16.08
C ASP A 176 11.34 11.76 -16.48
N SER A 177 12.24 12.73 -16.62
CA SER A 177 13.65 12.48 -16.97
C SER A 177 14.39 11.60 -15.97
N SER A 178 13.85 11.42 -14.76
CA SER A 178 14.42 10.58 -13.70
C SER A 178 13.77 9.20 -13.60
N GLY A 179 12.91 8.85 -14.57
CA GLY A 179 12.21 7.56 -14.63
C GLY A 179 10.76 7.64 -14.16
N ASN A 180 10.23 6.51 -13.68
CA ASN A 180 8.84 6.44 -13.21
C ASN A 180 8.58 7.39 -12.03
N ARG A 181 7.39 8.00 -12.01
CA ARG A 181 6.94 8.87 -10.92
C ARG A 181 5.47 8.62 -10.65
N TYR A 182 5.17 7.94 -9.55
CA TYR A 182 3.81 7.61 -9.15
C TYR A 182 3.22 8.77 -8.36
N CYS A 183 2.36 9.55 -9.01
CA CYS A 183 1.64 10.68 -8.45
C CYS A 183 0.33 10.15 -7.83
N ILE A 184 0.29 10.05 -6.51
CA ILE A 184 -0.71 9.26 -5.79
C ILE A 184 -1.58 10.14 -4.90
N ASN A 185 -2.89 9.94 -4.95
CA ASN A 185 -3.86 10.59 -4.07
C ASN A 185 -3.56 10.25 -2.61
N LEU A 186 -3.43 11.25 -1.73
CA LEU A 186 -3.27 11.02 -0.30
C LEU A 186 -4.49 10.25 0.25
N VAL A 187 -5.70 10.57 -0.22
CA VAL A 187 -6.92 9.86 0.22
C VAL A 187 -6.88 8.36 -0.08
N SER A 188 -6.13 7.89 -1.07
CA SER A 188 -6.06 6.46 -1.43
C SER A 188 -5.02 5.68 -0.61
N ILE A 189 -4.15 6.39 0.11
CA ILE A 189 -3.04 5.82 0.88
C ILE A 189 -3.10 6.20 2.37
N ALA A 190 -4.31 6.53 2.83
CA ALA A 190 -4.60 6.98 4.18
C ALA A 190 -5.28 5.88 5.03
N GLY A 191 -5.22 4.62 4.61
CA GLY A 191 -5.71 3.49 5.41
C GLY A 191 -4.90 3.28 6.69
N ASN A 192 -5.47 2.53 7.62
CA ASN A 192 -4.80 1.97 8.78
C ASN A 192 -4.41 0.52 8.48
N PRO A 193 -3.28 0.04 9.03
CA PRO A 193 -2.81 -1.34 8.86
C PRO A 193 -3.76 -2.40 9.41
N ASP A 194 -4.71 -2.00 10.27
CA ASP A 194 -5.64 -2.88 10.96
C ASP A 194 -6.83 -3.32 10.08
N GLY A 195 -6.80 -3.05 8.77
CA GLY A 195 -7.88 -3.31 7.82
C GLY A 195 -8.09 -4.77 7.42
N ILE A 196 -7.34 -5.70 8.01
CA ILE A 196 -7.50 -7.13 7.78
C ILE A 196 -8.41 -7.72 8.87
N ASP A 197 -9.73 -7.53 8.73
CA ASP A 197 -10.72 -8.41 9.39
C ASP A 197 -11.40 -9.35 8.36
N ASP A 198 -11.10 -9.21 7.06
CA ASP A 198 -11.79 -9.92 5.97
C ASP A 198 -10.87 -10.84 5.12
N THR A 199 -9.68 -11.22 5.60
CA THR A 199 -8.80 -12.15 4.85
C THR A 199 -9.43 -13.52 4.59
N LYS A 200 -10.53 -13.87 5.27
CA LYS A 200 -11.31 -15.08 4.97
C LYS A 200 -12.21 -14.93 3.74
N GLU A 201 -12.63 -13.71 3.37
CA GLU A 201 -13.52 -13.49 2.22
C GLU A 201 -12.77 -13.38 0.89
N ILE A 202 -11.53 -12.87 0.91
CA ILE A 202 -10.76 -12.63 -0.32
C ILE A 202 -10.14 -13.92 -0.89
N MET A 203 -9.76 -14.89 -0.05
CA MET A 203 -9.26 -16.19 -0.52
C MET A 203 -10.34 -17.03 -1.23
N LEU A 204 -11.63 -16.79 -0.98
CA LEU A 204 -12.71 -17.51 -1.64
C LEU A 204 -12.84 -17.17 -3.15
N TYR A 205 -12.28 -16.05 -3.60
CA TYR A 205 -12.36 -15.63 -5.00
C TYR A 205 -11.15 -16.02 -5.86
N THR A 206 -10.05 -16.48 -5.26
CA THR A 206 -8.91 -17.04 -6.02
C THR A 206 -9.08 -18.53 -6.33
N ASP A 207 -9.88 -19.24 -5.54
CA ASP A 207 -10.11 -20.69 -5.70
C ASP A 207 -11.27 -21.04 -6.64
N SER A 208 -12.03 -20.04 -7.12
CA SER A 208 -13.17 -20.23 -8.02
C SER A 208 -12.85 -19.96 -9.50
N ALA A 209 -11.57 -19.82 -9.86
CA ALA A 209 -11.11 -19.51 -11.22
C ALA A 209 -10.15 -20.56 -11.82
N ASN A 210 -10.15 -21.80 -11.32
CA ASN A 210 -9.49 -22.95 -11.94
C ASN A 210 -10.50 -24.08 -12.22
#